data_AF-A0A486XIV0-F1
#
_entry.id   AF-A0A486XIV0-F1
#
_cell.length_a   1.000
_cell.length_b   1.000
_cell.length_c   1.000
_cell.angle_alpha   90.00
_cell.angle_beta   90.00
_cell.angle_gamma   90.00
#
_symmetry.space_group_name_H-M   'P 1'
#
loop_
_entity.id
_entity.type
_entity.pdbx_description
1 polymer ?
#
loop_
_entity_poly.entity_id
_entity_poly.type
_entity_poly.pdbx_seq_one_letter_code
_entity_poly.pdbx_strand_id
1 'polypeptide(L)'
;MIFQEKKIKKEINLLELISLQIKKYFDKKLYIGDLIQDLEGLLNQLTIVEEEWKKDFRTLWLDIEVAYSLALDQELENLTDEGNIITESSLYLLKKMVEDKINELKTVL
;
A
#
# COMPACT_ATOMS: atom_id res chain seq x y z
N MET A 1 18.31 -17.38 15.68
CA MET A 1 18.72 -16.76 14.40
C MET A 1 17.81 -17.20 13.25
N ILE A 2 17.84 -18.46 12.80
CA ILE A 2 17.07 -18.95 11.62
C ILE A 2 15.56 -18.60 11.64
N PHE A 3 14.90 -18.63 12.80
CA PHE A 3 13.47 -18.31 12.88
C PHE A 3 13.16 -16.81 12.68
N GLN A 4 14.03 -15.91 13.13
CA GLN A 4 13.86 -14.47 12.94
C GLN A 4 14.13 -14.07 11.49
N GLU A 5 15.19 -14.59 10.88
CA GLU A 5 15.49 -14.39 9.45
C GLU A 5 14.32 -14.82 8.55
N LYS A 6 13.70 -15.97 8.83
CA LYS A 6 12.51 -16.44 8.09
C LYS A 6 11.34 -15.49 8.21
N LYS A 7 11.11 -14.89 9.39
CA LYS A 7 10.03 -13.91 9.58
C LYS A 7 10.34 -12.61 8.84
N ILE A 8 11.54 -12.07 8.95
CA ILE A 8 11.93 -10.83 8.24
C ILE A 8 11.82 -11.03 6.72
N LYS A 9 12.27 -12.18 6.20
CA LYS A 9 12.10 -12.50 4.77
C LYS A 9 10.64 -12.56 4.34
N LYS A 10 9.74 -13.07 5.18
CA LYS A 10 8.29 -13.06 4.91
C LYS A 10 7.75 -11.62 4.84
N GLU A 11 8.15 -10.75 5.76
CA GLU A 11 7.73 -9.34 5.76
C GLU A 11 8.22 -8.60 4.51
N ILE A 12 9.48 -8.80 4.13
CA ILE A 12 10.05 -8.23 2.89
C ILE A 12 9.21 -8.67 1.68
N ASN A 13 8.86 -9.96 1.58
CA ASN A 13 8.03 -10.44 0.47
C ASN A 13 6.64 -9.79 0.45
N LEU A 14 6.01 -9.59 1.61
CA LEU A 14 4.71 -8.91 1.71
C LEU A 14 4.81 -7.43 1.28
N LEU A 15 5.86 -6.73 1.72
CA LEU A 15 6.12 -5.34 1.30
C LEU A 15 6.44 -5.25 -0.20
N GLU A 16 7.18 -6.20 -0.76
CA GLU A 16 7.44 -6.28 -2.20
C GLU A 16 6.15 -6.55 -3.00
N LEU A 17 5.21 -7.35 -2.46
CA LEU A 17 3.88 -7.51 -3.05
C LEU A 17 3.08 -6.21 -3.02
N ILE A 18 3.12 -5.45 -1.92
CA ILE A 18 2.48 -4.12 -1.85
C ILE A 18 3.02 -3.22 -2.97
N SER A 19 4.35 -3.12 -3.11
CA SER A 19 4.99 -2.30 -4.16
C SER A 19 4.58 -2.77 -5.56
N LEU A 20 4.47 -4.08 -5.78
CA LEU A 20 4.01 -4.66 -7.04
C LEU A 20 2.55 -4.28 -7.36
N GLN A 21 1.65 -4.30 -6.39
CA GLN A 21 0.24 -3.93 -6.62
C GLN A 21 0.11 -2.44 -6.97
N ILE A 22 0.81 -1.57 -6.24
CA ILE A 22 0.88 -0.14 -6.56
C ILE A 22 1.40 0.08 -7.99
N LYS A 23 2.46 -0.64 -8.38
CA LYS A 23 2.98 -0.57 -9.75
C LYS A 23 1.96 -1.03 -10.80
N LYS A 24 1.24 -2.14 -10.56
CA LYS A 24 0.22 -2.62 -11.50
C LYS A 24 -0.91 -1.61 -11.68
N TYR A 25 -1.29 -0.90 -10.62
CA TYR A 25 -2.26 0.19 -10.72
C TYR A 25 -1.75 1.32 -11.63
N PHE A 26 -0.52 1.81 -11.42
CA PHE A 26 0.07 2.83 -12.30
C PHE A 26 0.22 2.34 -13.76
N ASP A 27 0.49 1.06 -13.96
CA ASP A 27 0.53 0.42 -15.28
C ASP A 27 -0.88 0.20 -15.90
N LYS A 28 -1.95 0.61 -15.22
CA LYS A 28 -3.36 0.40 -15.61
C LYS A 28 -3.77 -1.06 -15.75
N LYS A 29 -3.12 -1.95 -14.97
CA LYS A 29 -3.38 -3.41 -14.94
C LYS A 29 -4.20 -3.85 -13.72
N LEU A 30 -4.58 -2.92 -12.86
CA LEU A 30 -5.33 -3.15 -11.63
C LEU A 30 -6.28 -1.98 -11.42
N TYR A 31 -7.54 -2.27 -11.06
CA TYR A 31 -8.51 -1.23 -10.73
C TYR A 31 -8.29 -0.73 -9.30
N ILE A 32 -8.71 0.51 -9.03
CA ILE A 32 -8.49 1.14 -7.72
C ILE A 32 -9.19 0.39 -6.58
N GLY A 33 -10.39 -0.13 -6.81
CA GLY A 33 -11.12 -0.92 -5.82
C GLY A 33 -10.38 -2.21 -5.42
N ASP A 34 -9.81 -2.91 -6.41
CA ASP A 34 -8.99 -4.11 -6.16
C ASP A 34 -7.71 -3.75 -5.40
N LEU A 35 -7.05 -2.63 -5.77
CA LEU A 35 -5.87 -2.15 -5.09
C LEU A 35 -6.15 -1.85 -3.61
N ILE A 36 -7.23 -1.14 -3.29
CA ILE A 36 -7.60 -0.79 -1.91
C ILE A 36 -7.70 -2.06 -1.05
N GLN A 37 -8.41 -3.08 -1.55
CA GLN A 37 -8.59 -4.36 -0.86
C GLN A 37 -7.26 -5.12 -0.71
N ASP A 38 -6.46 -5.19 -1.78
CA ASP A 38 -5.16 -5.86 -1.77
C ASP A 38 -4.21 -5.22 -0.75
N LEU A 39 -4.15 -3.88 -0.71
CA LEU A 39 -3.28 -3.14 0.22
C LEU A 39 -3.67 -3.36 1.67
N GLU A 40 -4.96 -3.32 1.99
CA GLU A 40 -5.44 -3.59 3.35
C GLU A 40 -5.13 -5.03 3.77
N GLY A 41 -5.43 -5.99 2.89
CA GLY A 41 -5.18 -7.41 3.15
C GLY A 41 -3.69 -7.72 3.37
N LEU A 42 -2.80 -7.08 2.61
CA LEU A 42 -1.35 -7.23 2.77
C LEU A 42 -0.85 -6.56 4.05
N LEU A 43 -1.32 -5.35 4.36
CA LEU A 43 -0.97 -4.62 5.57
C LEU A 43 -1.31 -5.44 6.83
N ASN A 44 -2.50 -6.05 6.86
CA ASN A 44 -2.97 -6.86 7.99
C ASN A 44 -2.13 -8.13 8.22
N GLN A 45 -1.35 -8.57 7.22
CA GLN A 45 -0.47 -9.73 7.33
C GLN A 45 0.93 -9.39 7.86
N LEU A 46 1.30 -8.11 7.93
CA LEU A 46 2.56 -7.66 8.50
C LEU A 46 2.51 -7.81 10.02
N THR A 47 3.50 -8.51 10.58
CA THR A 47 3.57 -8.90 12.00
C THR A 47 4.80 -8.34 12.71
N ILE A 48 5.85 -8.00 11.99
CA ILE A 48 7.08 -7.42 12.56
C ILE A 48 7.08 -5.90 12.40
N VAL A 49 6.61 -5.38 11.27
CA VAL A 49 6.62 -3.94 11.00
C VAL A 49 5.86 -3.18 12.10
N GLU A 50 6.42 -2.03 12.48
CA GLU A 50 6.00 -1.31 13.67
C GLU A 50 4.61 -0.72 13.50
N GLU A 51 3.82 -0.68 14.58
CA GLU A 51 2.44 -0.19 14.54
C GLU A 51 2.34 1.29 14.14
N GLU A 52 3.34 2.10 14.48
CA GLU A 52 3.41 3.51 14.02
C GLU A 52 3.52 3.57 12.49
N TRP A 53 4.40 2.77 11.89
CA TRP A 53 4.51 2.69 10.43
C TRP A 53 3.21 2.21 9.79
N LYS A 54 2.53 1.22 10.39
CA LYS A 54 1.23 0.75 9.89
C LYS A 54 0.16 1.83 9.99
N LYS A 55 0.18 2.65 11.04
CA LYS A 55 -0.75 3.77 11.20
C LYS A 55 -0.55 4.83 10.11
N ASP A 56 0.70 5.17 9.81
CA ASP A 56 1.01 6.11 8.73
C ASP A 56 0.58 5.55 7.37
N PHE A 57 0.77 4.25 7.16
CA PHE A 57 0.29 3.55 5.96
C PHE A 57 -1.22 3.64 5.84
N ARG A 58 -1.96 3.39 6.93
CA ARG A 58 -3.43 3.47 6.94
C ARG A 58 -3.94 4.88 6.66
N THR A 59 -3.23 5.91 7.12
CA THR A 59 -3.60 7.30 6.83
C THR A 59 -3.60 7.55 5.31
N LEU A 60 -2.51 7.20 4.63
CA LEU A 60 -2.40 7.35 3.18
C LEU A 60 -3.36 6.45 2.41
N TRP A 61 -3.57 5.22 2.90
CA TRP A 61 -4.55 4.30 2.32
C TRP A 61 -5.98 4.83 2.43
N LEU A 62 -6.33 5.48 3.55
CA LEU A 62 -7.66 6.04 3.78
C LEU A 62 -7.95 7.19 2.80
N ASP A 63 -6.96 8.02 2.48
CA ASP A 63 -7.13 9.09 1.47
C ASP A 63 -7.58 8.50 0.11
N ILE A 64 -7.02 7.35 -0.26
CA ILE A 64 -7.37 6.63 -1.49
C ILE A 64 -8.78 6.03 -1.39
N GLU A 65 -9.10 5.39 -0.27
CA GLU A 65 -10.41 4.80 -0.03
C GLU A 65 -11.52 5.86 -0.05
N VAL A 66 -11.29 7.02 0.56
CA VAL A 66 -12.23 8.14 0.58
C VAL A 66 -12.43 8.70 -0.83
N ALA A 67 -11.35 8.93 -1.59
CA ALA A 67 -11.44 9.39 -2.97
C ALA A 67 -12.27 8.43 -3.84
N TYR A 68 -12.05 7.12 -3.67
CA TYR A 68 -12.83 6.10 -4.37
C TYR A 68 -14.29 6.03 -3.92
N SER A 69 -14.55 6.08 -2.62
CA SER A 69 -15.90 6.07 -2.07
C SER A 69 -16.72 7.26 -2.55
N LEU A 70 -16.13 8.45 -2.61
CA LEU A 70 -16.79 9.65 -3.15
C LEU A 70 -17.15 9.53 -4.63
N ALA A 71 -16.33 8.84 -5.43
CA ALA A 71 -16.64 8.58 -6.83
C ALA A 71 -17.82 7.60 -6.97
N LEU A 72 -17.84 6.55 -6.14
CA LEU A 72 -18.95 5.59 -6.09
C LEU A 72 -20.26 6.23 -5.64
N ASP A 73 -20.23 7.08 -4.60
CA ASP A 73 -21.40 7.80 -4.10
C ASP A 73 -22.01 8.75 -5.14
N GLN A 74 -21.19 9.21 -6.09
CA GLN A 74 -21.60 10.07 -7.21
C GLN A 74 -21.94 9.27 -8.47
N GLU A 75 -21.96 7.94 -8.40
CA GLU A 75 -22.19 7.03 -9.53
C GLU A 75 -21.22 7.27 -10.71
N LEU A 76 -20.01 7.74 -10.40
CA LEU A 76 -18.98 7.99 -11.40
C LEU A 76 -18.24 6.70 -11.77
N GLU A 77 -18.01 6.50 -13.08
CA GLU A 77 -17.19 5.39 -13.57
C GLU A 77 -15.70 5.56 -13.21
N ASN A 78 -15.26 6.79 -12.96
CA ASN A 78 -13.87 7.14 -12.66
C ASN A 78 -13.80 8.10 -11.47
N LEU A 79 -12.61 8.17 -10.84
CA LEU A 79 -12.34 9.19 -9.83
C LEU A 79 -12.50 10.59 -10.41
N THR A 80 -12.91 11.55 -9.56
CA THR A 80 -12.85 12.97 -9.87
C THR A 80 -11.40 13.43 -10.09
N ASP A 81 -11.18 14.58 -10.72
CA ASP A 81 -9.83 15.12 -10.89
C ASP A 81 -9.10 15.29 -9.55
N GLU A 82 -9.80 15.81 -8.53
CA GLU A 82 -9.27 15.92 -7.17
C GLU A 82 -8.99 14.54 -6.55
N GLY A 83 -9.91 13.59 -6.72
CA GLY A 83 -9.74 12.22 -6.24
C GLY A 83 -8.54 11.51 -6.89
N ASN A 84 -8.30 11.76 -8.18
CA ASN A 84 -7.12 11.26 -8.89
C ASN A 84 -5.83 11.87 -8.32
N ILE A 85 -5.78 13.19 -8.10
CA ILE A 85 -4.60 13.87 -7.55
C ILE A 85 -4.27 13.34 -6.15
N ILE A 86 -5.28 13.19 -5.29
CA ILE A 86 -5.13 12.63 -3.94
C ILE A 86 -4.63 11.19 -4.03
N THR A 87 -5.28 10.37 -4.84
CA THR A 87 -4.93 8.94 -5.00
C THR A 87 -3.50 8.77 -5.49
N GLU A 88 -3.10 9.48 -6.54
CA GLU A 88 -1.74 9.39 -7.08
C GLU A 88 -0.70 9.83 -6.05
N SER A 89 -0.94 10.96 -5.37
CA SER A 89 -0.03 11.49 -4.35
C SER A 89 0.16 10.49 -3.19
N SER A 90 -0.94 9.94 -2.67
CA SER A 90 -0.91 8.95 -1.59
C SER A 90 -0.24 7.65 -2.02
N LEU A 91 -0.47 7.18 -3.25
CA LEU A 91 0.20 5.99 -3.79
C LEU A 91 1.70 6.18 -3.99
N TYR A 92 2.15 7.36 -4.42
CA TYR A 92 3.58 7.68 -4.50
C TYR A 92 4.24 7.67 -3.12
N LEU A 93 3.58 8.25 -2.11
CA LEU A 93 4.07 8.25 -0.73
C LEU A 93 4.10 6.83 -0.15
N LEU A 94 3.04 6.03 -0.34
CA LEU A 94 2.99 4.63 0.08
C LEU A 94 4.11 3.82 -0.56
N LYS A 95 4.32 3.97 -1.87
CA LYS A 95 5.39 3.27 -2.59
C LYS A 95 6.76 3.59 -2.00
N LYS A 96 7.06 4.86 -1.75
CA LYS A 96 8.31 5.29 -1.12
C LYS A 96 8.46 4.72 0.28
N MET A 97 7.43 4.82 1.11
CA MET A 97 7.43 4.36 2.50
C MET A 97 7.66 2.84 2.61
N VAL A 98 7.13 2.08 1.64
CA VAL A 98 7.33 0.64 1.50
C VAL A 98 8.75 0.31 1.05
N GLU A 99 9.27 1.03 0.04
CA GLU A 99 10.64 0.85 -0.45
C GLU A 99 11.69 1.14 0.65
N ASP A 100 11.49 2.21 1.41
CA ASP A 100 12.35 2.58 2.54
C ASP A 100 12.34 1.48 3.62
N LYS A 101 11.15 0.94 3.96
CA LYS A 101 11.03 -0.15 4.95
C LYS A 101 11.64 -1.46 4.47
N ILE A 102 11.53 -1.79 3.17
CA ILE A 102 12.19 -2.96 2.59
C ILE A 102 13.72 -2.83 2.73
N ASN A 103 14.27 -1.66 2.42
CA ASN A 103 15.71 -1.41 2.51
C ASN A 103 16.19 -1.54 3.95
N GLU A 104 15.47 -0.95 4.92
CA GLU A 104 15.75 -1.08 6.35
C GLU A 104 15.81 -2.54 6.79
N LEU A 105 14.77 -3.34 6.49
CA LEU A 105 14.72 -4.75 6.86
C LEU A 105 15.82 -5.59 6.20
N LYS A 106 16.22 -5.25 4.97
CA LYS A 106 17.35 -5.91 4.27
C LYS A 106 18.71 -5.64 4.91
N THR A 107 18.88 -4.54 5.66
CA THR A 107 20.14 -4.27 6.39
C THR A 107 20.31 -5.12 7.65
N VAL A 108 19.21 -5.68 8.17
CA VAL A 108 19.17 -6.47 9.40
C VAL A 108 19.27 -7.98 9.10
N LEU A 109 19.21 -8.36 7.82
CA LEU A 109 19.18 -9.74 7.32
C LEU A 109 20.58 -10.20 6.92
#